data_AF-A0A397IZQ6-F1
#
_entry.id   AF-A0A397IZQ6-F1
#
_cell.length_a   1.000
_cell.length_b   1.000
_cell.length_c   1.000
_cell.angle_alpha   90.00
_cell.angle_beta   90.00
_cell.angle_gamma   90.00
#
_symmetry.space_group_name_H-M   'P 1'
#
loop_
_entity.id
_entity.type
_entity.pdbx_description
1 polymer ?
#
loop_
_entity_poly.entity_id
_entity_poly.type
_entity_poly.pdbx_seq_one_letter_code
_entity_poly.pdbx_strand_id
1 'polypeptide(L)'
;MYMEEQSTESKTHKTLTPEYLEWQAKITVSPGISIDEIRPKLYKRYKKATGFNPWINSETSESSQTKINSKLLEEITELKKENIKIKGENVELKQGIDELKKELEFKKNRKFQEKCILIARVLLGEEPVVEYRPSFMEGLELDAFF
;
A
#
# COMPACT_ATOMS: atom_id res chain seq x y z
N MET A 1 4.75 42.76 -16.65
CA MET A 1 3.41 42.60 -17.24
C MET A 1 3.24 41.12 -17.52
N TYR A 2 2.58 40.42 -16.60
CA TYR A 2 2.20 39.01 -16.72
C TYR A 2 1.27 38.83 -17.92
N MET A 3 1.39 37.69 -18.62
CA MET A 3 0.25 36.82 -18.91
C MET A 3 0.76 35.38 -18.89
N GLU A 4 0.56 34.75 -17.73
CA GLU A 4 0.73 33.31 -17.49
C GLU A 4 -0.32 32.50 -18.25
N GLU A 5 0.10 31.27 -18.55
CA GLU A 5 -0.61 30.22 -19.27
C GLU A 5 -2.03 29.98 -18.72
N GLN A 6 -3.02 30.03 -19.60
CA GLN A 6 -4.33 29.43 -19.37
C GLN A 6 -4.32 28.04 -20.01
N SER A 7 -3.89 27.04 -19.22
CA SER A 7 -4.19 25.63 -19.46
C SER A 7 -5.70 25.45 -19.44
N THR A 8 -6.32 25.44 -20.62
CA THR A 8 -7.71 25.05 -20.76
C THR A 8 -7.75 23.55 -21.03
N GLU A 9 -8.10 22.79 -19.98
CA GLU A 9 -8.60 21.42 -20.12
C GLU A 9 -9.66 21.40 -21.22
N SER A 10 -9.31 20.86 -22.38
CA SER A 10 -10.31 20.56 -23.40
C SER A 10 -11.15 19.41 -22.86
N LYS A 11 -12.27 19.74 -22.21
CA LYS A 11 -13.45 18.88 -22.19
C LYS A 11 -13.58 18.35 -23.61
N THR A 12 -13.35 17.05 -23.78
CA THR A 12 -13.47 16.40 -25.08
C THR A 12 -14.95 16.41 -25.46
N HIS A 13 -15.38 17.52 -26.05
CA HIS A 13 -16.60 17.56 -26.82
C HIS A 13 -16.38 16.49 -27.90
N LYS A 14 -17.08 15.37 -27.75
CA LYS A 14 -17.03 14.22 -28.66
C LYS A 14 -17.45 14.73 -30.04
N THR A 15 -16.48 15.19 -30.82
CA THR A 15 -16.70 15.63 -32.20
C THR A 15 -17.29 14.44 -32.94
N LEU A 16 -18.57 14.54 -33.29
CA LEU A 16 -19.25 13.47 -34.02
C LEU A 16 -18.51 13.25 -35.33
N THR A 17 -18.27 11.98 -35.68
CA THR A 17 -17.54 11.66 -36.90
C THR A 17 -18.32 12.13 -38.13
N PRO A 18 -17.64 12.57 -39.21
CA PRO A 18 -18.31 12.95 -40.45
C PRO A 18 -19.26 11.86 -40.98
N GLU A 19 -18.89 10.59 -40.80
CA GLU A 19 -19.72 9.42 -41.13
C GLU A 19 -21.06 9.40 -40.35
N TYR A 20 -21.05 9.79 -39.08
CA TYR A 20 -22.27 9.86 -38.27
C TYR A 20 -23.22 10.96 -38.77
N LEU A 21 -22.66 12.12 -39.14
CA LEU A 21 -23.44 13.23 -39.67
C LEU A 21 -24.06 12.89 -41.04
N GLU A 22 -23.29 12.21 -41.90
CA GLU A 22 -23.77 11.73 -43.19
C GLU A 22 -24.89 10.69 -43.03
N TRP A 23 -24.74 9.76 -42.07
CA TRP A 23 -25.78 8.79 -41.74
C TRP A 23 -27.04 9.45 -41.18
N GLN A 24 -26.90 10.44 -40.30
CA GLN A 24 -28.03 11.18 -39.73
C GLN A 24 -28.81 11.96 -40.81
N ALA A 25 -28.10 12.58 -41.77
CA ALA A 25 -28.71 13.26 -42.90
C ALA A 25 -29.54 12.30 -43.77
N LYS A 26 -29.04 11.08 -44.04
CA LYS A 26 -29.77 10.03 -44.80
C LYS A 26 -31.11 9.64 -44.15
N ILE A 27 -31.18 9.64 -42.83
CA ILE A 27 -32.42 9.31 -42.10
C ILE A 27 -33.39 10.50 -42.05
N THR A 28 -32.87 11.72 -41.97
CA THR A 28 -33.68 12.94 -41.83
C THR A 28 -34.30 13.37 -43.15
N VAL A 29 -33.60 13.17 -44.27
CA VAL A 29 -34.01 13.61 -45.60
C VAL A 29 -34.95 12.62 -46.29
N SER A 30 -35.01 11.36 -45.82
CA SER A 30 -35.81 10.31 -46.48
C SER A 30 -37.31 10.47 -46.15
N PRO A 31 -38.18 10.77 -47.13
CA PRO A 31 -39.62 10.87 -46.92
C PRO A 31 -40.18 9.51 -46.48
N GLY A 32 -40.99 9.49 -45.42
CA GLY A 32 -41.69 8.30 -44.95
C GLY A 32 -40.98 7.49 -43.86
N ILE A 33 -39.77 7.88 -43.44
CA ILE A 33 -39.09 7.25 -42.32
C ILE A 33 -39.41 8.03 -41.03
N SER A 34 -40.36 7.53 -40.25
CA SER A 34 -40.61 8.08 -38.92
C SER A 34 -39.58 7.57 -37.91
N ILE A 35 -38.85 8.50 -37.28
CA ILE A 35 -37.90 8.19 -36.20
C ILE A 35 -38.60 7.41 -35.08
N ASP A 36 -39.87 7.72 -34.80
CA ASP A 36 -40.66 7.04 -33.77
C ASP A 36 -40.97 5.57 -34.13
N GLU A 37 -40.98 5.21 -35.41
CA GLU A 37 -41.14 3.84 -35.86
C GLU A 37 -39.82 3.03 -35.81
N ILE A 38 -38.70 3.70 -36.10
CA ILE A 38 -37.37 3.06 -36.11
C ILE A 38 -36.81 2.86 -34.69
N ARG A 39 -37.00 3.85 -33.80
CA ARG A 39 -36.44 3.86 -32.44
C ARG A 39 -36.71 2.57 -31.65
N PRO A 40 -37.96 2.05 -31.55
CA PRO A 40 -38.23 0.81 -30.82
C PRO A 40 -37.63 -0.43 -31.50
N LYS A 41 -37.51 -0.45 -32.83
CA LYS A 41 -36.90 -1.57 -33.57
C LYS A 41 -35.39 -1.65 -33.30
N LEU A 42 -34.70 -0.51 -33.32
CA LEU A 42 -33.28 -0.41 -32.96
C LEU A 42 -33.04 -0.78 -31.50
N TYR A 43 -33.85 -0.26 -30.58
CA TYR A 43 -33.79 -0.60 -29.16
C TYR A 43 -33.84 -2.11 -28.92
N LYS A 44 -34.82 -2.80 -29.52
CA LYS A 44 -34.98 -4.25 -29.38
C LYS A 44 -33.78 -5.02 -29.92
N ARG A 45 -33.27 -4.64 -31.09
CA ARG A 45 -32.08 -5.28 -31.69
C ARG A 45 -30.84 -5.09 -30.85
N TYR A 46 -30.59 -3.87 -30.38
CA TYR A 46 -29.46 -3.56 -29.52
C TYR A 46 -29.53 -4.36 -28.21
N LYS A 47 -30.66 -4.28 -27.50
CA LYS A 47 -30.85 -4.99 -26.23
C LYS A 47 -30.71 -6.51 -26.39
N LYS A 48 -31.17 -7.07 -27.50
CA LYS A 48 -31.01 -8.51 -27.80
C LYS A 48 -29.56 -8.88 -28.10
N ALA A 49 -28.81 -8.02 -28.80
CA ALA A 49 -27.43 -8.28 -29.18
C ALA A 49 -26.45 -8.10 -28.02
N THR A 50 -26.66 -7.09 -27.17
CA THR A 50 -25.70 -6.69 -26.12
C THR A 50 -26.16 -7.03 -24.72
N GLY A 51 -27.45 -7.29 -24.50
CA GLY A 51 -28.05 -7.45 -23.17
C GLY A 51 -28.21 -6.13 -22.39
N PHE A 52 -27.67 -5.01 -22.89
CA PHE A 52 -27.71 -3.72 -22.21
C PHE A 52 -28.89 -2.86 -22.64
N ASN A 53 -29.37 -2.00 -21.74
CA ASN A 53 -30.36 -0.98 -22.07
C ASN A 53 -29.64 0.29 -22.54
N PRO A 54 -29.76 0.70 -23.82
CA PRO A 54 -29.08 1.88 -24.34
C PRO A 54 -29.65 3.21 -23.81
N TRP A 55 -30.78 3.14 -23.10
CA TRP A 55 -31.43 4.26 -22.41
C TRP A 55 -31.36 4.08 -20.88
N ILE A 56 -30.40 3.31 -20.37
CA ILE A 56 -30.06 3.44 -18.94
C ILE A 56 -29.41 4.82 -18.77
N ASN A 57 -30.15 5.73 -18.14
CA ASN A 57 -29.66 7.05 -17.77
C ASN A 57 -28.45 6.84 -16.85
N SER A 58 -27.34 7.54 -17.09
CA SER A 58 -26.17 7.54 -16.21
C SER A 58 -26.53 7.92 -14.76
N GLU A 59 -27.62 8.67 -14.58
CA GLU A 59 -28.16 9.10 -13.28
C GLU A 59 -28.50 7.93 -12.34
N THR A 60 -28.94 6.77 -12.85
CA THR A 60 -29.30 5.63 -11.98
C THR A 60 -28.06 4.91 -11.42
N SER A 61 -26.91 5.07 -12.09
CA SER A 61 -25.62 4.53 -11.66
C SER A 61 -24.98 5.39 -10.57
N GLU A 62 -25.16 6.71 -10.63
CA GLU A 62 -24.46 7.67 -9.77
C GLU A 62 -24.89 7.62 -8.29
N SER A 63 -26.19 7.43 -7.99
CA SER A 63 -26.66 7.41 -6.59
C SER A 63 -26.24 6.15 -5.82
N SER A 64 -26.17 5.01 -6.52
CA SER A 64 -25.68 3.76 -5.92
C SER A 64 -24.16 3.79 -5.76
N GLN A 65 -23.44 4.36 -6.73
CA GLN A 65 -21.98 4.52 -6.67
C GLN A 65 -21.55 5.48 -5.56
N THR A 66 -22.24 6.61 -5.38
CA THR A 66 -21.91 7.58 -4.32
C THR A 66 -22.08 6.98 -2.92
N LYS A 67 -23.13 6.20 -2.68
CA LYS A 67 -23.36 5.50 -1.41
C LYS A 67 -22.33 4.39 -1.14
N ILE A 68 -21.91 3.67 -2.19
CA ILE A 68 -20.85 2.66 -2.07
C ILE A 68 -19.52 3.34 -1.77
N ASN A 69 -19.20 4.43 -2.47
CA ASN A 69 -17.97 5.17 -2.28
C ASN A 69 -17.86 5.77 -0.87
N SER A 70 -18.95 6.29 -0.30
CA SER A 70 -18.92 6.82 1.07
C SER A 70 -18.64 5.72 2.10
N LYS A 71 -19.25 4.53 1.95
CA LYS A 71 -19.02 3.40 2.84
C LYS A 71 -17.58 2.86 2.72
N LEU A 72 -17.08 2.73 1.50
CA LEU A 72 -15.69 2.34 1.24
C LEU A 72 -14.70 3.35 1.84
N LEU A 73 -15.01 4.65 1.76
CA LEU A 73 -14.17 5.68 2.34
C LEU A 73 -14.09 5.55 3.86
N GLU A 74 -15.21 5.30 4.53
CA GLU A 74 -15.27 5.08 5.98
C GLU A 74 -14.41 3.87 6.39
N GLU A 75 -14.58 2.72 5.74
CA GLU A 75 -13.80 1.51 5.99
C GLU A 75 -12.29 1.73 5.75
N ILE A 76 -11.92 2.45 4.68
CA ILE A 76 -10.53 2.82 4.41
C ILE A 76 -9.98 3.71 5.55
N THR A 77 -10.76 4.62 6.11
CA THR A 77 -10.30 5.48 7.21
C THR A 77 -10.11 4.71 8.51
N GLU A 78 -10.97 3.74 8.82
CA GLU A 78 -10.83 2.87 9.98
C GLU A 78 -9.61 1.98 9.86
N LEU A 79 -9.44 1.29 8.73
CA LEU A 79 -8.27 0.45 8.47
C LEU A 79 -6.96 1.24 8.52
N LYS A 80 -6.95 2.50 8.07
CA LYS A 80 -5.78 3.38 8.19
C LYS A 80 -5.43 3.67 9.65
N LYS A 81 -6.42 3.92 10.51
CA LYS A 81 -6.21 4.16 11.94
C LYS A 81 -5.64 2.91 12.62
N GLU A 82 -6.19 1.74 12.34
CA GLU A 82 -5.70 0.47 12.87
C GLU A 82 -4.26 0.20 12.42
N ASN A 83 -3.94 0.45 11.15
CA ASN A 83 -2.59 0.27 10.63
C ASN A 83 -1.56 1.19 11.31
N ILE A 84 -1.92 2.44 11.62
CA ILE A 84 -1.07 3.35 12.40
C ILE A 84 -0.79 2.76 13.80
N LYS A 85 -1.82 2.24 14.47
CA LYS A 85 -1.68 1.62 15.79
C LYS A 85 -0.77 0.39 15.75
N ILE A 86 -1.05 -0.55 14.83
CA ILE A 86 -0.26 -1.78 14.65
C ILE A 86 1.20 -1.44 14.31
N LYS A 87 1.44 -0.42 13.50
CA LYS A 87 2.79 0.04 13.16
C LYS A 87 3.54 0.56 14.39
N GLY A 88 2.86 1.24 15.31
CA GLY A 88 3.42 1.65 16.60
C GLY A 88 3.82 0.46 17.47
N GLU A 89 2.88 -0.47 17.70
CA GLU A 89 3.14 -1.69 18.49
C GLU A 89 4.29 -2.52 17.91
N ASN A 90 4.40 -2.61 16.58
CA ASN A 90 5.51 -3.30 15.91
C ASN A 90 6.88 -2.65 16.18
N VAL A 91 6.95 -1.32 16.33
CA VAL A 91 8.20 -0.63 16.67
C VAL A 91 8.62 -0.96 18.10
N GLU A 92 7.67 -0.92 19.05
CA GLU A 92 7.91 -1.25 20.46
C GLU A 92 8.35 -2.71 20.63
N LEU A 93 7.65 -3.65 19.97
CA LEU A 93 8.01 -5.07 19.99
C LEU A 93 9.41 -5.30 19.42
N LYS A 94 9.76 -4.62 18.33
CA LYS A 94 11.09 -4.73 17.72
C LYS A 94 12.18 -4.23 18.69
N GLN A 95 11.95 -3.12 19.38
CA GLN A 95 12.87 -2.61 20.40
C GLN A 95 13.03 -3.63 21.54
N GLY A 96 11.94 -4.17 22.08
CA GLY A 96 11.99 -5.16 23.15
C GLY A 96 12.76 -6.43 22.76
N ILE A 97 12.64 -6.88 21.50
CA ILE A 97 13.42 -8.01 20.98
C ILE A 97 14.92 -7.71 20.99
N ASP A 98 15.33 -6.50 20.60
CA ASP A 98 16.75 -6.12 20.56
C ASP A 98 17.34 -5.99 21.97
N GLU A 99 16.57 -5.49 22.94
CA GLU A 99 16.96 -5.46 24.36
C GLU A 99 17.14 -6.88 24.93
N LEU A 100 16.16 -7.77 24.72
CA LEU A 100 16.24 -9.16 25.18
C LEU A 100 17.42 -9.92 24.57
N LYS A 101 17.75 -9.66 23.29
CA LYS A 101 18.93 -10.24 22.65
C LYS A 101 20.22 -9.78 23.33
N LYS A 102 20.36 -8.49 23.62
CA LYS A 102 21.54 -7.95 24.33
C LYS A 102 21.67 -8.57 25.72
N GLU A 103 20.56 -8.67 26.46
CA GLU A 103 20.59 -9.28 27.80
C GLU A 103 20.91 -10.77 27.75
N LEU A 104 20.42 -11.49 26.75
CA LEU A 104 20.74 -12.90 26.52
C LEU A 104 22.24 -13.10 26.27
N GLU A 105 22.84 -12.29 25.39
CA GLU A 105 24.28 -12.34 25.12
C GLU A 105 25.10 -11.99 26.36
N PHE A 106 24.71 -10.95 27.11
CA PHE A 106 25.35 -10.62 28.39
C PHE A 106 25.32 -11.79 29.38
N LYS A 107 24.17 -12.46 29.53
CA LYS A 107 24.03 -13.63 30.42
C LYS A 107 24.88 -14.81 29.98
N LYS A 108 24.97 -15.10 28.68
CA LYS A 108 25.86 -16.14 28.14
C LYS A 108 27.32 -15.82 28.47
N ASN A 109 27.75 -14.59 28.21
CA ASN A 109 29.11 -14.12 28.45
C ASN A 109 29.48 -14.25 29.93
N ARG A 110 28.60 -13.81 30.83
CA ARG A 110 28.79 -13.96 32.28
C ARG A 110 28.93 -15.43 32.70
N LYS A 111 28.04 -16.31 32.23
CA LYS A 111 28.11 -17.75 32.55
C LYS A 111 29.39 -18.39 32.02
N PHE A 112 29.86 -17.96 30.85
CA PHE A 112 31.14 -18.39 30.31
C PHE A 112 32.31 -17.94 31.20
N GLN A 113 32.34 -16.69 31.63
CA GLN A 113 33.37 -16.15 32.52
C GLN A 113 33.43 -16.89 33.85
N GLU A 114 32.28 -17.13 34.48
CA GLU A 114 32.18 -17.90 35.72
C GLU A 114 32.79 -19.30 35.57
N LYS A 115 32.57 -19.97 34.42
CA LYS A 115 33.20 -21.26 34.11
C LYS A 115 34.72 -21.14 33.92
N CYS A 116 35.21 -20.13 33.20
CA CYS A 116 36.65 -19.91 33.02
C CYS A 116 37.35 -19.68 34.36
N ILE A 117 36.75 -18.87 35.24
CA ILE A 117 37.25 -18.63 36.59
C ILE A 117 37.31 -19.95 37.38
N LEU A 118 36.26 -20.77 37.35
CA LEU A 118 36.24 -22.07 38.03
C LEU A 118 37.35 -23.00 37.54
N ILE A 119 37.57 -23.08 36.23
CA ILE A 119 38.64 -23.90 35.63
C ILE A 119 40.01 -23.40 36.09
N ALA A 120 40.24 -22.08 36.08
CA ALA A 120 41.49 -21.50 36.55
C ALA A 120 41.78 -21.83 38.02
N ARG A 121 40.76 -21.79 38.90
CA ARG A 121 40.92 -22.18 40.33
C ARG A 121 41.46 -23.61 40.45
N VAL A 122 40.87 -24.52 39.69
CA VAL A 122 41.21 -25.96 39.74
C VAL A 122 42.63 -26.20 39.22
N LEU A 123 43.02 -25.53 38.14
CA LEU A 123 44.34 -25.72 37.52
C LEU A 123 45.48 -25.10 38.34
N LEU A 124 45.26 -23.93 38.93
CA LEU A 124 46.32 -23.17 39.62
C LEU A 124 46.46 -23.54 41.11
N GLY A 125 45.50 -24.25 41.69
CA GLY A 125 45.53 -24.60 43.12
C GLY A 125 45.36 -23.41 44.07
N GLU A 126 45.04 -22.22 43.53
CA GLU A 126 44.83 -20.96 44.23
C GLU A 126 43.53 -20.29 43.79
N GLU A 127 42.98 -19.40 44.61
CA GLU A 127 41.82 -18.58 44.23
C GLU A 127 42.28 -17.53 43.18
N PRO A 128 41.79 -17.59 41.94
CA PRO A 128 42.35 -16.82 40.86
C PRO A 128 42.00 -15.34 41.06
N VAL A 129 43.03 -14.52 41.23
CA VAL A 129 42.96 -13.07 41.25
C VAL A 129 42.79 -12.61 39.80
N VAL A 130 41.58 -12.68 39.27
CA VAL A 130 41.31 -12.17 37.91
C VAL A 130 40.20 -11.14 37.93
N GLU A 131 40.64 -9.89 37.80
CA GLU A 131 39.84 -8.79 37.29
C GLU A 131 39.35 -9.15 35.87
N TYR A 132 38.04 -9.08 35.69
CA TYR A 132 37.36 -9.44 34.46
C TYR A 132 37.75 -8.53 33.30
N ARG A 133 38.22 -9.10 32.17
CA ARG A 133 38.48 -8.39 30.90
C ARG A 133 37.51 -8.82 29.79
N PRO A 134 36.42 -8.08 29.53
CA PRO A 134 35.44 -8.35 28.48
C PRO A 134 36.02 -8.21 27.06
N SER A 135 35.28 -8.68 26.07
CA SER A 135 35.58 -8.66 24.62
C SER A 135 35.90 -7.30 23.98
N PHE A 136 35.84 -6.16 24.68
CA PHE A 136 36.47 -4.91 24.19
C PHE A 136 38.00 -4.94 24.31
N MET A 137 38.55 -5.92 25.01
CA MET A 137 39.99 -6.11 25.20
C MET A 137 40.68 -6.76 23.99
N GLU A 138 39.93 -7.11 22.95
CA GLU A 138 40.44 -7.61 21.66
C GLU A 138 41.11 -6.54 20.78
N GLY A 139 41.26 -5.29 21.25
CA GLY A 139 42.07 -4.25 20.61
C GLY A 139 43.42 -3.98 21.28
N LEU A 140 43.73 -4.64 22.40
CA LEU A 140 44.99 -4.46 23.11
C LEU A 140 45.92 -5.64 22.76
N GLU A 141 46.84 -5.40 21.83
CA GLU A 141 48.04 -6.22 21.62
C GLU A 141 48.70 -6.48 22.99
N LEU A 142 48.68 -7.73 23.42
CA LEU A 142 49.48 -8.18 24.56
C LEU A 142 50.92 -8.40 24.09
N ASP A 143 51.59 -7.30 23.75
CA ASP A 143 53.05 -7.29 23.73
C ASP A 143 53.53 -7.16 25.19
N ALA A 144 54.38 -8.12 25.59
CA ALA A 144 54.95 -8.34 26.92
C ALA A 144 54.05 -9.06 27.94
N PHE A 145 54.30 -10.34 28.16
CA PHE A 145 54.99 -10.86 29.36
C PHE A 145 55.14 -12.39 29.26
N PHE A 146 56.26 -12.82 28.67
CA PHE A 146 57.19 -13.83 29.19
C PHE A 146 58.58 -13.48 28.67
#